data_AF-A0A843E2L4-F1
#
_entry.id   AF-A0A843E2L4-F1
#
_cell.length_a   1.000
_cell.length_b   1.000
_cell.length_c   1.000
_cell.angle_alpha   90.00
_cell.angle_beta   90.00
_cell.angle_gamma   90.00
#
_symmetry.space_group_name_H-M   'P 1'
#
loop_
_entity.id
_entity.type
_entity.pdbx_description
1 polymer ?
#
loop_
_entity_poly.entity_id
_entity_poly.type
_entity_poly.pdbx_seq_one_letter_code
_entity_poly.pdbx_strand_id
1 'polypeptide(L)' 'MIISASRRTDIPAFHMDWMMNRLRAGYCLVRNPMVAIVVYRIDLDPKNVDA' A
#
# COMPACT_ATOMS: atom_id res chain seq x y z
N MET A 1 13.07 0.94 -4.74
CA MET A 1 11.70 0.58 -4.38
C MET A 1 11.20 1.65 -3.43
N ILE A 2 10.63 2.73 -3.99
CA ILE A 2 9.99 3.78 -3.20
C ILE A 2 8.47 3.61 -3.27
N ILE A 3 7.85 3.37 -2.11
CA ILE A 3 6.38 3.35 -1.95
C ILE A 3 5.97 4.63 -1.22
N SER A 4 5.24 5.50 -1.92
CA SER A 4 4.70 6.72 -1.31
C SER A 4 3.37 6.44 -0.62
N ALA A 5 3.38 6.46 0.71
CA ALA A 5 2.20 6.18 1.55
C ALA A 5 1.72 7.37 2.39
N SER A 6 2.31 8.55 2.19
CA SER A 6 2.14 9.75 3.04
C SER A 6 0.71 10.31 3.10
N ARG A 7 -0.20 9.89 2.22
CA ARG A 7 -1.58 10.41 2.17
C ARG A 7 -2.62 9.59 2.96
N ARG A 8 -2.20 8.62 3.78
CA ARG A 8 -3.14 7.73 4.50
C ARG A 8 -3.06 7.86 6.01
N THR A 9 -1.95 7.43 6.61
CA THR A 9 -1.74 7.37 8.06
C THR A 9 -0.26 7.09 8.34
N ASP A 10 0.18 7.21 9.59
CA ASP A 10 1.51 6.75 10.01
C ASP A 10 1.53 5.21 10.06
N ILE A 11 1.80 4.60 8.91
CA ILE A 11 1.75 3.15 8.75
C ILE A 11 2.80 2.45 9.63
N PRO A 12 4.08 2.90 9.69
CA PRO A 12 5.06 2.27 10.57
C PRO A 12 4.67 2.30 12.06
N ALA A 13 4.07 3.39 12.55
CA ALA A 13 3.71 3.50 13.96
C ALA A 13 2.49 2.63 14.34
N PHE A 14 1.48 2.53 13.46
CA PHE A 14 0.17 1.96 13.83
C PHE A 14 -0.23 0.70 13.07
N HIS A 15 0.41 0.42 11.93
CA HIS A 15 -0.02 -0.64 11.01
C HIS A 15 1.17 -1.44 10.42
N MET A 16 2.27 -1.54 11.15
CA MET A 16 3.49 -2.19 10.68
C MET A 16 3.25 -3.66 10.30
N ASP A 17 2.55 -4.43 11.13
CA ASP A 17 2.26 -5.84 10.85
C ASP A 17 1.44 -6.01 9.57
N TRP A 18 0.44 -5.15 9.39
CA TRP A 18 -0.35 -5.12 8.17
C TRP A 18 0.54 -4.81 6.96
N MET A 19 1.41 -3.80 7.05
CA MET A 19 2.31 -3.40 5.98
C MET A 19 3.25 -4.53 5.58
N MET A 20 3.90 -5.18 6.55
CA MET A 20 4.79 -6.31 6.29
C MET A 20 4.05 -7.47 5.62
N ASN A 21 2.80 -7.73 6.01
CA ASN A 21 1.98 -8.75 5.36
C ASN A 21 1.59 -8.37 3.93
N ARG A 22 1.37 -7.09 3.63
CA ARG A 22 1.11 -6.62 2.24
C ARG A 22 2.36 -6.69 1.37
N LEU A 23 3.52 -6.32 1.90
CA LEU A 23 4.80 -6.45 1.19
C LEU A 23 5.10 -7.91 0.84
N ARG A 24 4.93 -8.84 1.78
CA ARG A 24 5.09 -10.29 1.52
C ARG A 24 4.09 -10.83 0.49
N ALA A 25 2.88 -10.27 0.47
CA ALA A 25 1.86 -10.64 -0.50
C ALA A 25 2.11 -10.04 -1.90
N GLY A 26 3.00 -9.04 -2.02
CA GLY A 26 3.31 -8.37 -3.28
C GLY A 26 2.22 -7.42 -3.79
N TYR A 27 1.18 -7.13 -3.00
CA TYR A 27 0.16 -6.14 -3.38
C TYR A 27 -0.64 -5.64 -2.17
N CYS A 28 -1.30 -4.50 -2.35
CA CYS A 28 -2.34 -4.05 -1.44
C CYS A 28 -3.57 -3.53 -2.18
N LEU A 29 -4.71 -3.50 -1.48
CA LEU A 29 -5.94 -2.90 -1.96
C LEU A 29 -6.15 -1.59 -1.20
N VAL A 30 -6.44 -0.52 -1.94
CA VAL A 30 -6.59 0.82 -1.40
C VAL A 30 -7.89 1.43 -1.92
N ARG A 31 -8.75 1.87 -1.00
CA ARG A 31 -10.01 2.52 -1.34
C ARG A 31 -9.79 3.96 -1.81
N ASN A 32 -10.50 4.39 -2.84
CA ASN A 32 -10.51 5.80 -3.24
C ASN A 32 -11.15 6.63 -2.10
N PRO A 33 -10.49 7.70 -1.60
CA PRO A 33 -11.04 8.50 -0.52
C PRO A 33 -12.27 9.32 -0.92
N MET A 34 -12.41 9.64 -2.21
CA MET A 34 -13.52 10.44 -2.74
C MET A 34 -14.72 9.55 -3.16
N VAL A 35 -14.46 8.32 -3.57
CA VAL A 35 -15.48 7.40 -4.10
C VAL A 35 -15.34 6.03 -3.45
N ALA A 36 -16.10 5.79 -2.39
CA ALA A 36 -15.92 4.62 -1.53
C ALA A 36 -16.08 3.26 -2.25
N ILE A 37 -16.88 3.19 -3.31
CA ILE A 37 -17.07 1.95 -4.07
C ILE A 37 -15.83 1.56 -4.90
N VAL A 38 -14.97 2.52 -5.22
CA VAL A 38 -13.77 2.27 -6.03
C VAL A 38 -12.62 1.80 -5.15
N VAL A 39 -12.05 0.65 -5.52
CA VAL A 39 -10.88 0.05 -4.86
C VAL A 39 -9.79 -0.17 -5.90
N TYR A 40 -8.62 0.39 -5.63
CA TYR A 40 -7.43 0.21 -6.45
C TYR A 40 -6.60 -0.95 -5.93
N ARG A 41 -6.05 -1.75 -6.85
CA ARG A 41 -4.98 -2.69 -6.54
C ARG A 41 -3.65 -2.02 -6.85
N ILE A 42 -2.79 -1.94 -5.83
CA ILE A 42 -1.44 -1.39 -5.94
C ILE A 42 -0.48 -2.57 -5.90
N ASP A 43 0.37 -2.66 -6.92
CA ASP A 43 1.44 -3.64 -6.99
C ASP A 43 2.58 -3.22 -6.05
N LEU A 44 3.11 -4.19 -5.30
CA LEU A 44 4.23 -4.03 -4.38
C LEU A 44 5.35 -5.03 -4.68
N ASP A 45 5.25 -5.80 -5.78
CA ASP A 45 6.32 -6.71 -6.21
C ASP A 45 7.57 -5.89 -6.56
N PRO A 46 8.74 -6.18 -5.97
CA PRO A 46 9.99 -5.45 -6.21
C PRO A 46 10.37 -5.30 -7.68
N LYS A 47 9.91 -6.18 -8.57
CA LYS A 47 10.17 -6.11 -10.02
C LYS A 47 9.41 -4.99 -10.72
N ASN A 48 8.27 -4.59 -10.15
CA ASN A 48 7.32 -3.65 -10.76
C ASN A 48 7.34 -2.27 -10.08
N VAL A 49 8.25 -2.04 -9.13
CA VAL A 49 8.37 -0.79 -8.36
C VAL A 49 9.78 -0.23 -8.48
N ASP A 50 9.87 0.99 -8.99
CA ASP A 50 11.13 1.65 -9.30
C ASP A 50 11.98 1.97 -8.06
N ALA A 51 13.29 2.12 -8.32
CA ALA A 51 14.33 2.44 -7.34
C ALA A 51 14.03 3.74 -6.60
#